data_AF-A0A9D7UY24-F1
#
_entry.id   AF-A0A9D7UY24-F1
#
_cell.length_a   1.000
_cell.length_b   1.000
_cell.length_c   1.000
_cell.angle_alpha   90.00
_cell.angle_beta   90.00
_cell.angle_gamma   90.00
#
_symmetry.space_group_name_H-M   'P 1'
#
loop_
_entity.id
_entity.type
_entity.pdbx_description
1 polymer ?
#
loop_
_entity_poly.entity_id
_entity_poly.type
_entity_poly.pdbx_seq_one_letter_code
_entity_poly.pdbx_strand_id
1 'polypeptide(L)'
;MRTIRLALLIATGTLMLSACGGSERPKADLAASQVTTIGVNSYLWRASLDALSFMPLVQTDSQGGVIVTDWYVNPQSPGERVKLTVSILDQDLRADALRVAGSREVSQNGQWVAAPLRAATVQKLEAIILTKARDLRRSAISG
;
A
#
# COMPACT_ATOMS: atom_id res chain seq x y z
N MET A 1 25.84 -18.13 86.39
CA MET A 1 25.02 -17.68 87.53
C MET A 1 24.58 -16.24 87.30
N ARG A 2 23.36 -15.91 87.75
CA ARG A 2 22.59 -14.66 87.57
C ARG A 2 23.36 -13.35 87.83
N THR A 3 22.95 -12.28 87.12
CA THR A 3 22.56 -10.92 87.62
C THR A 3 22.44 -9.95 86.42
N ILE A 4 21.25 -9.69 85.85
CA ILE A 4 20.33 -8.56 86.10
C ILE A 4 21.01 -7.25 86.53
N ARG A 5 21.01 -6.23 85.64
CA ARG A 5 20.62 -4.84 85.99
C ARG A 5 19.91 -4.13 84.83
N LEU A 6 18.77 -3.56 85.22
CA LEU A 6 17.82 -2.72 84.50
C LEU A 6 18.37 -1.29 84.40
N ALA A 7 18.30 -0.65 83.24
CA ALA A 7 18.27 0.82 83.13
C ALA A 7 17.59 1.23 81.82
N LEU A 8 16.31 1.51 81.96
CA LEU A 8 15.44 2.25 81.05
C LEU A 8 15.96 3.69 80.90
N LEU A 9 16.21 4.16 79.68
CA LEU A 9 16.08 5.58 79.33
C LEU A 9 15.54 5.73 77.91
N ILE A 10 14.47 6.51 77.86
CA ILE A 10 13.54 6.75 76.76
C ILE A 10 14.18 7.77 75.81
N ALA A 11 14.23 7.45 74.52
CA ALA A 11 14.38 8.44 73.46
C ALA A 11 13.28 8.19 72.42
N THR A 12 12.21 8.96 72.55
CA THR A 12 11.13 9.08 71.57
C THR A 12 11.69 9.61 70.26
N GLY A 13 11.71 8.77 69.23
CA GLY A 13 11.97 9.15 67.85
C GLY A 13 10.88 8.58 66.96
N THR A 14 9.81 9.37 66.75
CA THR A 14 8.85 9.14 65.67
C THR A 14 9.50 9.46 64.34
N LEU A 15 9.57 8.52 63.40
CA LEU A 15 9.65 8.81 61.96
C LEU A 15 9.23 7.59 61.12
N MET A 16 7.95 7.65 60.74
CA MET A 16 7.35 7.31 59.44
C MET A 16 7.84 6.07 58.69
N LEU A 17 6.91 5.12 58.52
CA LEU A 17 6.90 4.17 57.40
C LEU A 17 6.82 4.95 56.08
N SER A 18 7.66 4.60 55.11
CA SER A 18 7.37 4.85 53.70
C SER A 18 7.89 3.67 52.90
N ALA A 19 6.97 2.73 52.70
CA ALA A 19 7.05 1.69 51.69
C ALA A 19 6.76 2.33 50.33
N CYS A 20 7.73 2.31 49.42
CA CYS A 20 7.47 2.48 47.99
C CYS A 20 8.27 1.44 47.22
N GLY A 21 7.70 0.24 47.11
CA GLY A 21 8.01 -0.68 46.03
C GLY A 21 7.34 -0.18 44.76
N GLY A 22 8.13 0.31 43.80
CA GLY A 22 7.69 0.67 42.46
C GLY A 22 8.48 -0.15 41.45
N SER A 23 7.99 -1.34 41.10
CA SER A 23 8.53 -2.14 39.99
C SER A 23 7.99 -1.57 38.68
N GLU A 24 8.78 -0.74 38.01
CA GLU A 24 8.49 -0.29 36.65
C GLU A 24 8.75 -1.45 35.66
N ARG A 25 7.68 -1.99 35.09
CA ARG A 25 7.79 -2.93 33.97
C ARG A 25 7.99 -2.13 32.69
N PRO A 26 9.05 -2.38 31.90
CA PRO A 26 9.20 -1.73 30.61
C PRO A 26 8.05 -2.16 29.71
N LYS A 27 7.22 -1.19 29.30
CA LYS A 27 6.26 -1.39 28.21
C LYS A 27 7.08 -1.56 26.93
N ALA A 28 6.97 -2.72 26.30
CA ALA A 28 7.46 -2.91 24.94
C ALA A 28 6.73 -1.90 24.03
N ASP A 29 7.48 -0.94 23.50
CA ASP A 29 7.00 0.02 22.52
C ASP A 29 6.80 -0.73 21.21
N LEU A 30 5.56 -1.16 20.97
CA LEU A 30 5.15 -1.71 19.69
C LEU A 30 5.12 -0.53 18.70
N ALA A 31 6.23 -0.32 17.99
CA ALA A 31 6.29 0.63 16.89
C ALA A 31 5.11 0.36 15.94
N ALA A 32 4.13 1.27 15.93
CA ALA A 32 2.98 1.16 15.07
C ALA A 32 3.47 1.09 13.62
N SER A 33 3.17 -0.01 12.92
CA SER A 33 3.31 -0.08 11.46
C SER A 33 2.36 0.96 10.88
N GLN A 34 2.86 2.15 10.59
CA GLN A 34 2.07 3.20 9.95
C GLN A 34 1.69 2.68 8.56
N VAL A 35 0.42 2.39 8.36
CA VAL A 35 -0.14 2.16 7.03
C VAL A 35 -0.03 3.47 6.28
N THR A 36 1.03 3.64 5.49
CA THR A 36 1.20 4.82 4.64
C THR A 36 0.20 4.74 3.50
N THR A 37 -0.96 5.36 3.66
CA THR A 37 -1.86 5.63 2.54
C THR A 37 -1.13 6.58 1.59
N ILE A 38 -0.63 6.06 0.47
CA ILE A 38 -0.10 6.88 -0.61
C ILE A 38 -1.31 7.66 -1.14
N GLY A 39 -1.28 9.00 -1.07
CA GLY A 39 -2.37 9.75 -1.68
C GLY A 39 -2.31 9.54 -3.19
N VAL A 40 -3.36 8.96 -3.77
CA VAL A 40 -3.42 8.64 -5.21
C VAL A 40 -3.92 9.85 -5.98
N ASN A 41 -3.27 10.20 -7.11
CA ASN A 41 -3.78 11.27 -7.98
C ASN A 41 -5.13 10.87 -8.61
N SER A 42 -6.18 11.67 -8.37
CA SER A 42 -7.53 11.39 -8.87
C SER A 42 -7.64 11.40 -10.40
N TYR A 43 -6.81 12.18 -11.10
CA TYR A 43 -6.76 12.19 -12.57
C TYR A 43 -6.09 10.94 -13.12
N LEU A 44 -4.98 10.48 -12.53
CA LEU A 44 -4.34 9.20 -12.91
C LEU A 44 -5.30 8.03 -12.67
N TRP A 45 -5.99 8.03 -11.52
CA TRP A 45 -6.97 7.01 -11.19
C TRP A 45 -8.10 6.95 -12.22
N ARG A 46 -8.73 8.10 -12.50
CA ARG A 46 -9.85 8.16 -13.46
C ARG A 46 -9.39 7.83 -14.89
N ALA A 47 -8.23 8.32 -15.31
CA ALA A 47 -7.66 7.99 -16.62
C ALA A 47 -7.32 6.51 -16.77
N SER A 48 -6.84 5.86 -15.71
CA SER A 48 -6.52 4.42 -15.71
C SER A 48 -7.78 3.57 -15.85
N LEU A 49 -8.83 3.89 -15.10
CA LEU A 49 -10.13 3.21 -15.22
C LEU A 49 -10.73 3.36 -16.61
N ASP A 50 -10.67 4.57 -17.20
CA ASP A 50 -11.15 4.80 -18.57
C ASP A 50 -10.33 4.01 -19.60
N ALA A 51 -8.99 4.05 -19.50
CA ALA A 51 -8.11 3.32 -20.40
C ALA A 51 -8.30 1.80 -20.33
N LEU A 52 -8.63 1.24 -19.16
CA LEU A 52 -8.82 -0.19 -18.96
C LEU A 52 -10.29 -0.64 -19.08
N SER A 53 -11.24 0.27 -19.34
CA SER A 53 -12.68 -0.01 -19.32
C SER A 53 -13.13 -1.09 -20.31
N PHE A 54 -12.32 -1.41 -21.32
CA PHE A 54 -12.58 -2.49 -22.28
C PHE A 54 -12.24 -3.89 -21.74
N MET A 55 -11.57 -3.98 -20.59
CA MET A 55 -11.20 -5.23 -19.91
C MET A 55 -12.06 -5.42 -18.65
N PRO A 56 -12.40 -6.67 -18.26
CA PRO A 56 -13.01 -6.93 -16.96
C PRO A 56 -12.06 -6.54 -15.83
N LEU A 57 -12.54 -5.82 -14.81
CA LEU A 57 -11.77 -5.46 -13.62
C LEU A 57 -12.07 -6.44 -12.49
N VAL A 58 -11.04 -7.04 -11.89
CA VAL A 58 -11.18 -7.97 -10.75
C VAL A 58 -10.83 -7.34 -9.41
N GLN A 59 -10.04 -6.27 -9.43
CA GLN A 59 -9.69 -5.51 -8.23
C GLN A 59 -9.45 -4.04 -8.57
N THR A 60 -10.00 -3.15 -7.75
CA THR A 60 -9.77 -1.70 -7.81
C THR A 60 -9.58 -1.18 -6.40
N ASP A 61 -8.33 -0.90 -6.02
CA ASP A 61 -7.98 -0.28 -4.74
C ASP A 61 -7.60 1.19 -4.98
N SER A 62 -8.53 2.10 -4.71
CA SER A 62 -8.33 3.54 -4.87
C SER A 62 -7.46 4.16 -3.78
N GLN A 63 -7.27 3.49 -2.64
CA GLN A 63 -6.40 3.97 -1.57
C GLN A 63 -4.94 3.57 -1.82
N GLY A 64 -4.71 2.34 -2.32
CA GLY A 64 -3.38 1.86 -2.70
C GLY A 64 -2.97 2.21 -4.13
N GLY A 65 -3.90 2.72 -4.96
CA GLY A 65 -3.63 3.10 -6.35
C GLY A 65 -3.43 1.91 -7.28
N VAL A 66 -4.05 0.76 -6.98
CA VAL A 66 -3.86 -0.48 -7.76
C VAL A 66 -5.15 -0.90 -8.47
N ILE A 67 -5.03 -1.20 -9.76
CA ILE A 67 -6.10 -1.73 -10.61
C ILE A 67 -5.62 -3.05 -11.22
N VAL A 68 -6.40 -4.11 -11.08
CA VAL A 68 -6.11 -5.44 -11.64
C VAL A 68 -7.25 -5.85 -12.55
N THR A 69 -6.92 -6.25 -13.78
CA THR A 69 -7.90 -6.79 -14.73
C THR A 69 -7.99 -8.32 -14.62
N ASP A 70 -9.05 -8.89 -15.17
CA ASP A 70 -9.06 -10.30 -15.54
C ASP A 70 -8.26 -10.53 -16.83
N TRP A 71 -8.14 -11.80 -17.22
CA TRP A 71 -7.70 -12.20 -18.54
C TRP A 71 -8.67 -11.68 -19.60
N TYR A 72 -8.12 -10.91 -20.54
CA TYR A 72 -8.83 -10.41 -21.71
C TYR A 72 -8.27 -11.03 -22.99
N VAL A 73 -9.17 -11.51 -23.85
CA VAL A 73 -8.84 -11.98 -25.20
C VAL A 73 -9.28 -10.92 -26.19
N ASN A 74 -8.36 -10.45 -27.02
CA ASN A 74 -8.71 -9.51 -28.08
C ASN A 74 -9.45 -10.27 -29.21
N PRO A 75 -10.66 -9.86 -29.61
CA PRO A 75 -11.39 -10.51 -30.70
C PRO A 75 -10.62 -10.52 -32.04
N GLN A 76 -9.71 -9.57 -32.25
CA GLN A 76 -8.82 -9.51 -33.43
C GLN A 76 -7.62 -10.47 -33.33
N SER A 77 -7.32 -10.98 -32.14
CA SER A 77 -6.25 -11.94 -31.88
C SER A 77 -6.72 -12.97 -30.84
N PRO A 78 -7.62 -13.89 -31.22
CA PRO A 78 -8.23 -14.85 -30.28
C PRO A 78 -7.24 -15.86 -29.70
N GLY A 79 -6.04 -15.96 -30.31
CA GLY A 79 -4.96 -16.83 -29.85
C GLY A 79 -4.11 -16.24 -28.72
N GLU A 80 -4.38 -15.01 -28.26
CA GLU A 80 -3.68 -14.42 -27.12
C GLU A 80 -4.64 -13.91 -26.04
N ARG A 81 -4.21 -14.03 -24.79
CA ARG A 81 -4.87 -13.41 -23.65
C ARG A 81 -3.88 -12.60 -22.84
N VAL A 82 -4.35 -11.49 -22.29
CA VAL A 82 -3.55 -10.57 -21.50
C VAL A 82 -4.28 -10.22 -20.22
N LYS A 83 -3.55 -10.22 -19.11
CA LYS A 83 -3.98 -9.69 -17.82
C LYS A 83 -3.07 -8.53 -17.47
N LEU A 84 -3.64 -7.42 -17.01
CA LEU A 84 -2.91 -6.21 -16.67
C LEU A 84 -3.05 -5.87 -15.19
N THR A 85 -2.04 -5.19 -14.67
CA THR A 85 -2.03 -4.55 -13.36
C THR A 85 -1.45 -3.16 -13.53
N VAL A 86 -2.17 -2.16 -13.04
CA VAL A 86 -1.76 -0.77 -13.07
C VAL A 86 -1.58 -0.31 -11.63
N SER A 87 -0.45 0.32 -11.35
CA SER A 87 -0.11 0.85 -10.04
C SER A 87 0.23 2.33 -10.16
N ILE A 88 -0.44 3.17 -9.39
CA ILE A 88 -0.16 4.59 -9.26
C ILE A 88 0.75 4.75 -8.05
N LEU A 89 1.95 5.25 -8.30
CA LEU A 89 3.05 5.29 -7.34
C LEU A 89 3.23 6.68 -6.74
N ASP A 90 2.68 7.71 -7.38
CA ASP A 90 2.85 9.10 -6.96
C ASP A 90 1.66 9.98 -7.35
N GLN A 91 1.62 11.18 -6.79
CA GLN A 91 0.63 12.23 -7.02
C GLN A 91 0.94 13.08 -8.25
N ASP A 92 2.18 13.17 -8.70
CA ASP A 92 2.52 14.01 -9.84
C ASP A 92 2.14 13.36 -11.18
N LEU A 93 1.80 14.18 -12.18
CA LEU A 93 1.48 13.70 -13.54
C LEU A 93 2.73 13.48 -14.42
N ARG A 94 3.66 12.68 -13.90
CA ARG A 94 4.94 12.31 -14.50
C ARG A 94 4.99 10.83 -14.88
N ALA A 95 5.97 10.45 -15.70
CA ALA A 95 6.02 9.10 -16.29
C ALA A 95 6.29 7.99 -15.26
N ASP A 96 7.08 8.28 -14.23
CA ASP A 96 7.44 7.36 -13.15
C ASP A 96 6.37 7.25 -12.06
N ALA A 97 5.34 8.11 -12.07
CA ALA A 97 4.22 8.07 -11.12
C ALA A 97 3.22 6.94 -11.42
N LEU A 98 3.36 6.26 -12.57
CA LEU A 98 2.48 5.20 -13.03
C LEU A 98 3.32 4.03 -13.50
N ARG A 99 2.91 2.82 -13.14
CA ARG A 99 3.51 1.58 -13.64
C ARG A 99 2.45 0.66 -14.18
N VAL A 100 2.65 0.16 -15.39
CA VAL A 100 1.81 -0.88 -15.99
C VAL A 100 2.62 -2.17 -16.07
N ALA A 101 2.06 -3.25 -15.52
CA ALA A 101 2.60 -4.59 -15.62
C ALA A 101 1.53 -5.53 -16.16
N GLY A 102 1.93 -6.67 -16.68
CA GLY A 102 0.97 -7.64 -17.17
C GLY A 102 1.57 -8.97 -17.56
N SER A 103 0.70 -9.97 -17.59
CA SER A 103 0.99 -11.32 -18.06
C SER A 103 0.33 -11.51 -19.40
N ARG A 104 1.05 -12.14 -20.34
CA ARG A 104 0.52 -12.54 -21.65
C ARG A 104 0.66 -14.03 -21.81
N GLU A 105 -0.37 -14.64 -22.38
CA GLU A 105 -0.36 -16.05 -22.74
C GLU A 105 -0.84 -16.22 -24.17
N VAL A 106 -0.30 -17.23 -24.85
CA VAL A 106 -0.68 -17.61 -26.22
C VAL A 106 -1.22 -19.02 -26.19
N SER A 107 -2.32 -19.25 -26.91
CA SER A 107 -2.88 -20.58 -27.09
C SER A 107 -2.00 -21.38 -28.07
N GLN A 108 -1.39 -22.44 -27.56
CA GLN A 108 -0.59 -23.39 -28.32
C GLN A 108 -1.18 -24.79 -28.10
N ASN A 109 -1.69 -25.43 -29.16
CA ASN A 109 -2.32 -26.76 -29.09
C ASN A 109 -3.44 -26.87 -28.03
N GLY A 110 -4.24 -25.81 -27.87
CA GLY A 110 -5.33 -25.76 -26.88
C GLY A 110 -4.88 -25.55 -25.43
N GLN A 111 -3.59 -25.31 -25.20
CA GLN A 111 -3.03 -24.95 -23.90
C GLN A 111 -2.56 -23.50 -23.90
N TRP A 112 -2.78 -22.78 -22.80
CA TRP A 112 -2.27 -21.43 -22.64
C TRP A 112 -0.84 -21.45 -22.12
N VAL A 113 0.08 -20.87 -22.87
CA VAL A 113 1.50 -20.84 -22.55
C VAL A 113 1.95 -19.40 -22.36
N ALA A 114 2.69 -19.13 -21.28
CA ALA A 114 3.25 -17.82 -20.99
C ALA A 114 4.13 -17.32 -22.15
N ALA A 115 3.96 -16.05 -22.49
CA ALA A 115 4.72 -15.38 -23.52
C ALA A 115 5.05 -13.95 -23.06
N PRO A 116 6.17 -13.38 -23.52
CA PRO A 116 6.56 -12.03 -23.13
C PRO A 116 5.52 -11.00 -23.61
N LEU A 117 5.16 -10.08 -22.71
CA LEU A 117 4.40 -8.89 -23.07
C LEU A 117 5.34 -7.90 -23.77
N ARG A 118 4.92 -7.36 -24.91
CA ARG A 118 5.74 -6.40 -25.67
C ARG A 118 5.89 -5.11 -24.87
N ALA A 119 7.12 -4.63 -24.72
CA ALA A 119 7.41 -3.36 -24.03
C ALA A 119 6.62 -2.18 -24.65
N ALA A 120 6.47 -2.17 -25.98
CA ALA A 120 5.70 -1.15 -26.68
C ALA A 120 4.22 -1.09 -26.24
N THR A 121 3.61 -2.23 -25.87
CA THR A 121 2.21 -2.26 -25.38
C THR A 121 2.11 -1.59 -24.01
N VAL A 122 3.06 -1.89 -23.11
CA VAL A 122 3.13 -1.30 -21.77
C VAL A 122 3.32 0.21 -21.86
N GLN A 123 4.33 0.65 -22.62
CA GLN A 123 4.65 2.06 -22.82
C GLN A 123 3.48 2.82 -23.46
N LYS A 124 2.79 2.20 -24.43
CA LYS A 124 1.61 2.82 -25.06
C LYS A 124 0.46 3.01 -24.07
N LEU A 125 0.20 2.03 -23.19
CA LEU A 125 -0.82 2.15 -22.17
C LEU A 125 -0.48 3.25 -21.15
N GLU A 126 0.77 3.29 -20.68
CA GLU A 126 1.25 4.34 -19.77
C GLU A 126 1.08 5.73 -20.41
N ALA A 127 1.49 5.89 -21.67
CA ALA A 127 1.36 7.14 -22.40
C ALA A 127 -0.12 7.56 -22.58
N ILE A 128 -1.02 6.62 -22.89
CA ILE A 128 -2.46 6.89 -23.01
C ILE A 128 -3.03 7.37 -21.68
N ILE A 129 -2.72 6.69 -20.58
CA ILE A 129 -3.20 7.05 -19.24
C ILE A 129 -2.70 8.44 -18.84
N LEU A 130 -1.40 8.71 -19.01
CA LEU A 130 -0.81 10.01 -18.67
C LEU A 130 -1.39 11.15 -19.50
N THR A 131 -1.63 10.90 -20.80
CA THR A 131 -2.24 11.89 -21.69
C THR A 131 -3.67 12.21 -21.24
N LYS A 132 -4.50 11.18 -21.04
CA LYS A 132 -5.86 11.34 -20.52
C LYS A 132 -5.88 12.05 -19.16
N ALA A 133 -4.99 11.71 -18.24
CA ALA A 133 -4.91 12.36 -16.93
C ALA A 133 -4.59 13.86 -17.05
N ARG A 134 -3.66 14.24 -17.94
CA ARG A 134 -3.34 15.64 -18.24
C ARG A 134 -4.53 16.38 -18.85
N ASP A 135 -5.27 15.73 -19.75
CA ASP A 135 -6.48 16.29 -20.34
C ASP A 135 -7.54 16.55 -19.27
N LEU A 136 -7.79 15.57 -18.39
CA LEU A 136 -8.72 15.73 -17.27
C LEU A 136 -8.33 16.88 -16.33
N ARG A 137 -7.03 17.04 -16.06
CA ARG A 137 -6.52 18.16 -15.25
C ARG A 137 -6.73 19.51 -15.95
N ARG A 138 -6.44 19.59 -17.25
CA ARG A 138 -6.64 20.82 -18.03
C ARG A 138 -8.11 21.23 -18.04
N SER A 139 -9.01 20.29 -18.33
CA SER A 139 -10.45 20.55 -18.35
C SER A 139 -11.00 21.01 -17.01
N ALA A 140 -10.44 20.53 -15.89
CA ALA A 140 -10.85 20.93 -14.55
C ALA A 140 -10.37 22.33 -14.13
N ILE A 141 -9.34 22.88 -14.79
CA ILE A 141 -8.83 24.23 -14.54
C ILE A 141 -9.53 25.25 -15.43
N SER A 142 -9.94 24.83 -16.63
CA SER A 142 -10.58 25.71 -17.63
C SER A 142 -12.10 25.83 -17.50
N GLY A 143 -12.74 25.03 -16.64
CA GLY A 143 -14.19 25.04 -16.38
C GLY A 143 -14.50 25.68 -15.03
#